data_AF-A0A7D9LF21-F1
#
_entry.id   AF-A0A7D9LF21-F1
#
_cell.length_a   1.000
_cell.length_b   1.000
_cell.length_c   1.000
_cell.angle_alpha   90.00
_cell.angle_beta   90.00
_cell.angle_gamma   90.00
#
_symmetry.space_group_name_H-M   'P 1'
#
loop_
_entity.id
_entity.type
_entity.pdbx_description
1 polymer ?
#
loop_
_entity_poly.entity_id
_entity_poly.type
_entity_poly.pdbx_seq_one_letter_code
_entity_poly.pdbx_strand_id
1 'polypeptide(L)'
;MASNYPLGYDNERFESIVNQHFHCLICYNVLKDPVMCRRNEHYFSRGCITEHLRRNSHTCPTCADELSVETLQEVPRIVKNYLNELSISCDHYDRGCRELVQLQNLKRHVAECGFTPVVCGNQGC
;
A
#
# COMPACT_ATOMS: atom_id res chain seq x y z
N MET A 1 13.15 -16.61 -1.27
CA MET A 1 11.75 -16.54 -0.77
C MET A 1 11.35 -15.07 -0.70
N ALA A 2 10.86 -14.51 -1.81
CA ALA A 2 10.39 -13.12 -1.85
C ALA A 2 9.09 -13.05 -1.06
N SER A 3 9.11 -12.31 0.04
CA SER A 3 7.96 -12.21 0.92
C SER A 3 6.82 -11.49 0.19
N ASN A 4 5.71 -12.18 -0.01
CA ASN A 4 4.50 -11.67 -0.67
C ASN A 4 3.73 -10.71 0.26
N TYR A 5 4.40 -9.67 0.74
CA TYR A 5 3.75 -8.60 1.49
C TYR A 5 3.15 -7.61 0.49
N PRO A 6 1.95 -7.07 0.75
CA PRO A 6 1.41 -6.02 -0.11
C PRO A 6 2.31 -4.78 0.00
N LEU A 7 3.18 -4.61 -0.99
CA LEU A 7 4.27 -3.63 -1.02
C LEU A 7 3.74 -2.20 -1.03
N GLY A 8 2.83 -1.92 -1.94
CA GLY A 8 2.26 -0.62 -2.26
C GLY A 8 1.19 -0.87 -3.31
N TYR A 9 0.51 0.18 -3.74
CA TYR A 9 -0.39 0.09 -4.88
C TYR A 9 0.41 0.33 -6.16
N ASP A 10 0.26 -0.56 -7.13
CA ASP A 10 0.91 -0.41 -8.43
C ASP A 10 0.44 0.88 -9.11
N ASN A 11 1.40 1.59 -9.70
CA ASN A 11 1.17 2.90 -10.32
C ASN A 11 0.07 2.86 -11.40
N GLU A 12 0.04 1.78 -12.19
CA GLU A 12 -0.87 1.58 -13.32
C GLU A 12 -2.34 1.42 -12.89
N ARG A 13 -2.60 1.21 -11.60
CA ARG A 13 -3.96 1.09 -11.08
C ARG A 13 -4.66 2.43 -10.90
N PHE A 14 -3.91 3.53 -10.86
CA PHE A 14 -4.49 4.84 -10.63
C PHE A 14 -4.93 5.49 -11.93
N GLU A 15 -6.07 6.19 -11.89
CA GLU A 15 -6.63 6.89 -13.06
C GLU A 15 -5.70 7.99 -13.59
N SER A 16 -4.95 8.62 -12.68
CA SER A 16 -3.99 9.68 -12.98
C SER A 16 -2.62 9.37 -12.40
N ILE A 17 -1.58 9.93 -13.01
CA ILE A 17 -0.21 9.85 -12.48
C ILE A 17 -0.17 10.45 -11.07
N VAL A 18 0.18 9.60 -10.09
CA VAL A 18 0.37 10.02 -8.70
C VAL A 18 1.74 10.67 -8.56
N ASN A 19 1.82 11.77 -7.80
CA ASN A 19 3.09 12.44 -7.56
C ASN A 19 4.05 11.53 -6.77
N GLN A 20 5.31 11.42 -7.24
CA GLN A 20 6.37 10.59 -6.67
C GLN A 20 6.63 10.77 -5.16
N HIS A 21 6.26 11.92 -4.59
CA HIS A 21 6.35 12.16 -3.15
C HIS A 21 5.41 11.26 -2.33
N PHE A 22 4.41 10.64 -2.97
CA PHE A 22 3.46 9.73 -2.35
C PHE A 22 3.77 8.26 -2.66
N HIS A 23 5.04 7.98 -2.98
CA HIS A 23 5.55 6.64 -3.25
C HIS A 23 6.40 6.16 -2.09
N CYS A 24 6.34 4.86 -1.85
CA CYS A 24 7.16 4.20 -0.85
C CYS A 24 8.62 4.23 -1.29
N LEU A 25 9.52 4.72 -0.42
CA LEU A 25 10.96 4.79 -0.69
C LEU A 25 11.67 3.41 -0.72
N ILE A 26 10.94 2.31 -0.50
CA ILE A 26 11.47 0.93 -0.59
C ILE A 26 11.01 0.24 -1.87
N CYS A 27 9.71 0.26 -2.18
CA CYS A 27 9.15 -0.48 -3.31
C CYS A 27 8.82 0.39 -4.52
N TYR A 28 8.92 1.72 -4.40
CA TYR A 28 8.65 2.69 -5.46
C TYR A 28 7.23 2.65 -6.05
N ASN A 29 6.30 2.01 -5.35
CA ASN A 29 4.86 2.02 -5.63
C ASN A 29 4.15 3.06 -4.75
N VAL A 30 2.92 3.42 -5.13
CA VAL A 30 2.09 4.36 -4.34
C VAL A 30 1.87 3.79 -2.93
N LEU A 31 1.96 4.64 -1.91
CA LEU A 31 1.96 4.23 -0.51
C LEU A 31 0.69 3.44 -0.14
N LYS A 32 0.89 2.29 0.51
CA LYS A 32 -0.18 1.49 1.13
C LYS A 32 0.02 1.45 2.64
N ASP A 33 -1.02 1.83 3.38
CA ASP A 33 -0.95 2.03 4.83
C ASP A 33 0.27 2.89 5.21
N PRO A 34 0.32 4.16 4.75
CA PRO A 34 1.51 4.99 4.80
C PRO A 34 1.99 5.26 6.23
N VAL A 35 3.30 5.16 6.43
CA VAL A 35 4.00 5.51 7.68
C VAL A 35 5.26 6.32 7.39
N MET A 36 5.79 6.97 8.41
CA MET A 36 7.04 7.72 8.32
C MET A 36 8.02 7.40 9.45
N CYS A 37 9.29 7.69 9.21
CA CYS A 37 10.31 7.67 10.26
C CYS A 37 10.13 8.85 11.23
N ARG A 38 10.70 8.76 12.44
CA ARG A 38 10.42 9.70 13.53
C ARG A 38 10.82 11.16 13.31
N ARG A 39 11.93 11.38 12.58
CA ARG A 39 12.59 12.71 12.53
C ARG A 39 12.52 13.37 11.17
N ASN A 40 12.10 12.64 10.12
CA ASN A 40 12.11 13.10 8.75
C ASN A 40 10.87 12.59 8.01
N GLU A 41 10.48 13.29 6.94
CA GLU A 41 9.32 12.96 6.10
C GLU A 41 9.65 11.86 5.06
N HIS A 42 10.34 10.81 5.49
CA HIS A 42 10.58 9.62 4.66
C HIS A 42 9.39 8.67 4.76
N TYR A 43 8.64 8.54 3.67
CA TYR A 43 7.42 7.75 3.63
C TYR A 43 7.66 6.32 3.13
N PHE A 44 7.00 5.39 3.79
CA PHE A 44 7.04 3.97 3.46
C PHE A 44 5.65 3.38 3.55
N SER A 45 5.37 2.38 2.72
CA SER A 45 4.26 1.47 2.98
C SER A 45 4.57 0.64 4.21
N ARG A 46 3.60 0.48 5.12
CA ARG A 46 3.81 -0.22 6.41
C ARG A 46 4.38 -1.63 6.22
N GLY A 47 3.90 -2.38 5.21
CA GLY A 47 4.41 -3.71 4.88
C GLY A 47 5.91 -3.71 4.56
N CYS A 48 6.35 -2.78 3.71
CA CYS A 48 7.75 -2.66 3.30
C CYS A 48 8.69 -2.35 4.46
N ILE A 49 8.38 -1.29 5.23
CA ILE A 49 9.30 -0.86 6.29
C ILE A 49 9.32 -1.84 7.46
N THR A 50 8.19 -2.48 7.79
CA THR A 50 8.14 -3.51 8.84
C THR A 50 9.06 -4.68 8.51
N GLU A 51 9.04 -5.14 7.27
CA GLU A 51 9.91 -6.21 6.79
C GLU A 51 11.38 -5.77 6.76
N HIS A 52 11.66 -4.56 6.26
CA HIS A 52 13.01 -4.01 6.26
C HIS A 52 13.60 -4.01 7.67
N LEU A 53 12.83 -3.50 8.64
CA LEU A 53 13.24 -3.39 10.03
C LEU A 53 13.44 -4.73 10.72
N ARG A 54 12.65 -5.75 10.34
CA ARG A 54 12.79 -7.10 10.89
C ARG A 54 13.98 -7.87 10.35
N ARG A 55 14.37 -7.64 9.09
CA ARG A 55 15.34 -8.49 8.38
C ARG A 55 16.71 -7.86 8.16
N ASN A 56 16.80 -6.54 8.07
CA ASN A 56 17.99 -5.88 7.57
C ASN A 56 18.65 -4.94 8.59
N SER A 57 17.86 -4.13 9.30
CA SER A 57 18.39 -3.02 10.11
C SER A 57 17.37 -2.50 11.13
N HIS A 58 17.82 -1.85 12.19
CA HIS A 58 16.97 -1.04 13.07
C HIS A 58 17.13 0.47 12.79
N THR A 59 17.24 0.82 11.51
CA THR A 59 17.37 2.21 11.06
C THR A 59 16.48 2.50 9.85
N CYS A 60 16.19 3.78 9.65
CA CYS A 60 15.53 4.27 8.45
C CYS A 60 16.43 4.00 7.22
N PRO A 61 15.91 3.38 6.15
CA PRO A 61 16.68 3.11 4.92
C PRO A 61 17.26 4.35 4.23
N THR A 62 16.69 5.53 4.49
CA THR A 62 17.03 6.76 3.77
C THR A 62 17.97 7.68 4.55
N CYS A 63 17.74 7.87 5.85
CA CYS A 63 18.55 8.76 6.70
C CYS A 63 19.43 8.04 7.74
N ALA A 64 19.34 6.72 7.85
CA ALA A 64 20.04 5.91 8.85
C ALA A 64 19.72 6.24 10.33
N ASP A 65 18.72 7.07 10.60
CA ASP A 65 18.21 7.31 11.96
C ASP A 65 17.66 6.02 12.58
N GLU A 66 17.83 5.86 13.89
CA GLU A 66 17.27 4.72 14.64
C GLU A 66 15.75 4.63 14.45
N LEU A 67 15.30 3.44 14.07
CA LEU A 67 13.91 3.18 13.75
C LEU A 67 13.57 1.71 14.05
N SER A 68 12.40 1.51 14.62
CA SER A 68 11.80 0.20 14.93
C SER A 68 10.33 0.23 14.54
N VAL A 69 9.68 -0.93 14.52
CA VAL A 69 8.26 -1.04 14.14
C VAL A 69 7.37 -0.24 15.10
N GLU A 70 7.73 -0.20 16.38
CA GLU A 70 7.00 0.47 17.46
C GLU A 70 7.20 1.99 17.43
N THR A 71 8.28 2.45 16.80
CA THR A 71 8.65 3.87 16.75
C THR A 71 8.19 4.56 15.47
N LEU A 72 7.70 3.80 14.48
CA LEU A 72 7.07 4.32 13.26
C LEU A 72 5.93 5.29 13.60
N GLN A 73 5.86 6.38 12.85
CA GLN A 73 4.83 7.39 13.00
C GLN A 73 3.80 7.29 11.88
N GLU A 74 2.56 7.65 12.21
CA GLU A 74 1.52 7.90 11.21
C GLU A 74 1.89 9.13 10.39
N VAL A 75 1.57 9.10 9.09
CA VAL A 75 1.81 10.25 8.21
C VAL A 75 0.87 11.42 8.54
N PRO A 76 1.24 12.67 8.16
CA PRO A 76 0.37 13.81 8.32
C PRO A 76 -1.00 13.59 7.66
N ARG A 77 -2.07 14.13 8.27
CA ARG A 77 -3.45 13.98 7.77
C ARG A 77 -3.60 14.43 6.32
N ILE A 78 -2.87 15.47 5.90
CA ILE A 78 -2.90 15.96 4.52
C ILE A 78 -2.44 14.89 3.51
N VAL A 79 -1.41 14.11 3.84
CA VAL A 79 -0.91 13.00 3.02
C VAL A 79 -1.96 11.90 2.94
N LYS A 80 -2.57 11.55 4.09
CA LYS A 80 -3.62 10.53 4.16
C LYS A 80 -4.86 10.93 3.36
N ASN A 81 -5.29 12.19 3.46
CA ASN A 81 -6.44 12.70 2.72
C ASN A 81 -6.18 12.69 1.21
N TYR A 82 -5.02 13.18 0.77
CA TYR A 82 -4.64 13.15 -0.64
C TYR A 82 -4.71 11.72 -1.21
N LEU A 83 -4.07 10.76 -0.54
CA LEU A 83 -4.09 9.36 -0.96
C LEU A 83 -5.52 8.81 -1.03
N ASN A 84 -6.34 9.10 -0.02
CA ASN A 84 -7.72 8.62 0.07
C ASN A 84 -8.64 9.10 -1.07
N GLU A 85 -8.35 10.28 -1.63
CA GLU A 85 -9.13 10.90 -2.72
C GLU A 85 -8.74 10.37 -4.11
N LEU A 86 -7.59 9.70 -4.24
CA LEU A 86 -7.14 9.13 -5.52
C LEU A 86 -8.12 8.07 -6.04
N SER A 87 -8.45 8.14 -7.33
CA SER A 87 -9.19 7.10 -8.05
C SER A 87 -8.27 5.91 -8.38
N ILE A 88 -8.68 4.71 -8.00
CA ILE A 88 -7.93 3.46 -8.23
C ILE A 88 -8.85 2.38 -8.80
N SER A 89 -8.32 1.54 -9.69
CA SER A 89 -9.00 0.35 -10.21
C SER A 89 -9.13 -0.74 -9.16
N CYS A 90 -10.19 -1.54 -9.25
CA CYS A 90 -10.42 -2.68 -8.37
C CYS A 90 -9.28 -3.72 -8.41
N ASP A 91 -9.03 -4.42 -7.29
CA ASP A 91 -8.11 -5.57 -7.21
C ASP A 91 -8.48 -6.72 -8.18
N HIS A 92 -9.71 -6.73 -8.69
CA HIS A 92 -10.24 -7.73 -9.61
C HIS A 92 -10.38 -7.21 -11.06
N TYR A 93 -9.60 -6.19 -11.42
CA TYR A 93 -9.60 -5.63 -12.78
C TYR A 93 -9.37 -6.68 -13.87
N ASP A 94 -8.36 -7.54 -13.67
CA ASP A 94 -8.03 -8.62 -14.61
C ASP A 94 -9.08 -9.73 -14.67
N ARG A 95 -10.01 -9.76 -13.70
CA ARG A 95 -11.13 -10.70 -13.66
C ARG A 95 -12.40 -10.12 -14.30
N GLY A 96 -12.37 -8.84 -14.69
CA GLY A 96 -13.46 -8.17 -15.41
C GLY A 96 -14.08 -6.98 -14.68
N CYS A 97 -13.69 -6.69 -13.44
CA CYS A 97 -14.22 -5.50 -12.76
C CYS A 97 -13.61 -4.22 -13.37
N ARG A 98 -14.44 -3.30 -13.88
CA ARG A 98 -13.97 -2.03 -14.47
C ARG A 98 -14.21 -0.81 -13.58
N GLU A 99 -14.63 -1.02 -12.34
CA GLU A 99 -14.91 0.05 -11.39
C GLU A 99 -13.63 0.79 -11.00
N LEU A 100 -13.69 2.12 -11.08
CA LEU A 100 -12.73 3.05 -10.48
C LEU A 100 -13.38 3.62 -9.22
N VAL A 101 -12.73 3.46 -8.08
CA VAL A 101 -13.23 3.93 -6.79
C VAL A 101 -12.18 4.79 -6.11
N GLN A 102 -12.61 5.70 -5.23
CA GLN A 102 -11.66 6.39 -4.35
C GLN A 102 -10.93 5.38 -3.47
N LEU A 103 -9.63 5.56 -3.26
CA LEU A 103 -8.78 4.63 -2.52
C LEU A 103 -9.34 4.28 -1.14
N GLN A 104 -9.93 5.25 -0.43
CA GLN A 104 -10.58 5.02 0.87
C GLN A 104 -11.74 4.02 0.83
N ASN A 105 -12.40 3.88 -0.32
CA ASN A 105 -13.54 2.99 -0.53
C ASN A 105 -13.13 1.63 -1.12
N LEU A 106 -11.88 1.47 -1.56
CA LEU A 106 -11.40 0.26 -2.25
C LEU A 106 -11.65 -1.00 -1.43
N LYS A 107 -11.32 -0.99 -0.13
CA LYS A 107 -11.49 -2.17 0.74
C LYS A 107 -12.94 -2.63 0.80
N ARG A 108 -13.89 -1.69 0.92
CA ARG A 108 -15.33 -2.00 0.92
C ARG A 108 -15.75 -2.56 -0.44
N HIS A 109 -15.34 -1.88 -1.53
CA HIS A 109 -15.64 -2.33 -2.87
C HIS A 109 -15.16 -3.76 -3.14
N VAL A 110 -13.91 -4.09 -2.81
CA VAL A 110 -13.34 -5.43 -3.03
C VAL A 110 -14.10 -6.50 -2.23
N ALA A 111 -14.52 -6.20 -1.00
CA ALA A 111 -15.30 -7.13 -0.18
C ALA A 111 -16.67 -7.48 -0.79
N GLU A 112 -17.25 -6.56 -1.57
CA GLU A 112 -18.57 -6.69 -2.18
C GLU A 112 -18.49 -6.92 -3.70
N CYS A 113 -17.29 -7.05 -4.26
CA CYS A 113 -17.07 -7.09 -5.69
C CYS A 113 -17.64 -8.39 -6.29
N GLY A 114 -18.49 -8.26 -7.31
CA GLY A 114 -19.04 -9.42 -8.04
C GLY A 114 -17.99 -10.24 -8.81
N PHE A 115 -16.77 -9.72 -8.94
CA PHE A 115 -15.64 -10.40 -9.58
C PHE A 115 -14.65 -10.99 -8.57
N THR A 116 -15.04 -11.15 -7.30
CA THR A 116 -14.24 -11.83 -6.27
C THR A 116 -14.17 -13.34 -6.52
N PRO A 117 -13.04 -14.04 -6.26
CA PRO A 117 -12.99 -15.49 -6.44
C PRO A 117 -13.90 -16.19 -5.46
N VAL A 118 -14.74 -17.10 -5.96
CA VAL A 118 -15.52 -18.01 -5.10
C VAL A 118 -14.81 -19.34 -5.03
N VAL A 119 -14.71 -19.92 -3.83
CA VAL A 119 -14.26 -21.30 -3.66
C VAL A 119 -15.41 -22.20 -4.08
N CYS A 120 -15.17 -23.10 -5.02
CA CYS A 120 -16.15 -24.10 -5.41
C CYS A 120 -16.40 -25.03 -4.21
N GLY A 121 -17.66 -25.15 -3.78
CA GLY A 121 -18.04 -26.04 -2.67
C GLY A 121 -18.01 -27.54 -3.03
N ASN A 122 -17.75 -27.88 -4.30
CA ASN A 122 -17.62 -29.27 -4.72
C ASN A 122 -16.23 -29.79 -4.36
N GLN A 123 -16.16 -30.95 -3.70
CA GLN A 123 -14.89 -31.64 -3.48
C GLN A 123 -14.23 -31.96 -4.83
N GLY A 124 -13.05 -31.38 -5.09
CA GLY A 124 -12.21 -31.72 -6.24
C GLY A 124 -12.12 -30.67 -7.37
N CYS A 125 -12.55 -29.42 -7.15
CA CYS A 125 -12.32 -28.29 -8.05
C CYS A 125 -11.17 -27.40 -7.60
#